data_AF-A0A317DK83-F1
#
_entry.id   AF-A0A317DK83-F1
#
_cell.length_a   1.000
_cell.length_b   1.000
_cell.length_c   1.000
_cell.angle_alpha   90.00
_cell.angle_beta   90.00
_cell.angle_gamma   90.00
#
_symmetry.space_group_name_H-M   'P 1'
#
loop_
_entity.id
_entity.type
_entity.pdbx_description
1 polymer ?
#
loop_
_entity_poly.entity_id
_entity_poly.type
_entity_poly.pdbx_seq_one_letter_code
_entity_poly.pdbx_strand_id
1 'polypeptide(L)'
;MHLAHYLGLLHKAQNRLGDAFTEIGEAHRDEPDIFHTCQRLAGQCRGHAEKLAPFAHRYAEDAPAEPDRLHSQLFSGTRSGGLGLLRDLQDLYLMAAECDISWAVVGQAAYGARDEDLLAVVKSCEQETAIQLKWLRTRMKQAAPQALVAAE
;
A
#
# COMPACT_ATOMS: atom_id res chain seq x y z
N MET A 1 -13.12 -17.80 10.51
CA MET A 1 -11.82 -18.15 9.89
C MET A 1 -10.90 -16.93 9.91
N HIS A 2 -9.61 -17.05 10.28
CA HIS A 2 -8.71 -15.88 10.37
C HIS A 2 -8.38 -15.22 9.02
N LEU A 3 -8.66 -15.90 7.89
CA LEU A 3 -8.51 -15.34 6.54
C LEU A 3 -9.38 -14.09 6.32
N ALA A 4 -10.62 -14.10 6.81
CA ALA A 4 -11.52 -12.95 6.72
C ALA A 4 -10.93 -11.69 7.38
N HIS A 5 -10.28 -11.89 8.54
CA HIS A 5 -9.62 -10.82 9.27
C HIS A 5 -8.46 -10.23 8.46
N TYR A 6 -7.58 -11.08 7.92
CA TYR A 6 -6.46 -10.64 7.08
C TYR A 6 -6.92 -9.94 5.79
N LEU A 7 -8.01 -10.40 5.16
CA LEU A 7 -8.61 -9.72 4.02
C LEU A 7 -9.12 -8.32 4.39
N GLY A 8 -9.78 -8.19 5.55
CA GLY A 8 -10.21 -6.91 6.08
C GLY A 8 -9.05 -5.96 6.41
N LEU A 9 -7.97 -6.48 7.00
CA LEU A 9 -6.75 -5.71 7.27
C LEU A 9 -6.11 -5.23 5.98
N LEU A 10 -5.91 -6.11 5.00
CA LEU A 10 -5.29 -5.77 3.74
C LEU A 10 -6.15 -4.78 2.93
N HIS A 11 -7.48 -4.93 2.94
CA HIS A 11 -8.40 -3.96 2.35
C HIS A 11 -8.24 -2.56 2.97
N LYS A 12 -8.18 -2.48 4.31
CA LYS A 12 -7.94 -1.20 5.02
C LYS A 12 -6.55 -0.65 4.71
N ALA A 13 -5.53 -1.49 4.64
CA ALA A 13 -4.15 -1.09 4.31
C ALA A 13 -4.05 -0.51 2.88
N GLN A 14 -4.70 -1.15 1.90
CA GLN A 14 -4.74 -0.65 0.52
C GLN A 14 -5.40 0.73 0.40
N ASN A 15 -6.53 0.95 1.09
CA ASN A 15 -7.17 2.26 1.10
C ASN A 15 -6.27 3.32 1.73
N ARG A 16 -5.66 3.01 2.90
CA ARG A 16 -4.72 3.94 3.56
C ARG A 16 -3.50 4.26 2.69
N LEU A 17 -2.94 3.27 2.00
CA LEU A 17 -1.84 3.48 1.07
C LEU A 17 -2.28 4.37 -0.10
N GLY A 18 -3.48 4.15 -0.63
CA GLY A 18 -4.06 4.99 -1.67
C GLY A 18 -4.23 6.45 -1.23
N ASP A 19 -4.74 6.67 -0.02
CA ASP A 19 -4.90 8.01 0.57
C ASP A 19 -3.53 8.69 0.78
N ALA A 20 -2.54 7.96 1.30
CA ALA A 20 -1.19 8.47 1.50
C ALA A 20 -0.50 8.84 0.18
N PHE A 21 -0.67 8.04 -0.88
CA PHE A 21 -0.19 8.39 -2.21
C PHE A 21 -0.84 9.71 -2.69
N THR A 22 -2.15 9.85 -2.55
CA THR A 22 -2.83 11.11 -2.93
C THR A 22 -2.29 12.30 -2.13
N GLU A 23 -2.17 12.18 -0.81
CA GLU A 23 -1.70 13.27 0.06
C GLU A 23 -0.26 13.70 -0.29
N ILE A 24 0.66 12.75 -0.43
CA ILE A 24 2.06 13.03 -0.78
C ILE A 24 2.18 13.59 -2.20
N GLY A 25 1.38 13.07 -3.14
CA GLY A 25 1.33 13.60 -4.50
C GLY A 25 0.97 15.10 -4.51
N GLU A 26 -0.06 15.49 -3.75
CA GLU A 26 -0.49 16.90 -3.62
C GLU A 26 0.55 17.77 -2.91
N ALA A 27 1.17 17.27 -1.84
CA ALA A 27 2.15 18.03 -1.06
C ALA A 27 3.44 18.34 -1.84
N HIS A 28 3.82 17.48 -2.78
CA HIS A 28 5.03 17.62 -3.61
C HIS A 28 4.68 17.88 -5.09
N ARG A 29 3.64 18.68 -5.34
CA ARG A 29 3.15 19.03 -6.69
C ARG A 29 4.15 19.80 -7.55
N ASP A 30 5.16 20.39 -6.93
CA ASP A 30 6.30 21.06 -7.55
C ASP A 30 7.27 20.08 -8.21
N GLU A 31 7.16 18.78 -7.90
CA GLU A 31 7.80 17.66 -8.60
C GLU A 31 6.76 16.89 -9.45
N PRO A 32 6.56 17.24 -10.74
CA PRO A 32 5.43 16.71 -11.52
C PRO A 32 5.44 15.17 -11.67
N ASP A 33 6.62 14.55 -11.67
CA ASP A 33 6.75 13.10 -11.74
C ASP A 33 6.21 12.42 -10.48
N ILE A 34 6.41 13.02 -9.30
CA ILE A 34 5.85 12.57 -8.03
C ILE A 34 4.33 12.69 -8.06
N PHE A 35 3.79 13.87 -8.38
CA PHE A 35 2.35 14.11 -8.42
C PHE A 35 1.62 13.09 -9.30
N HIS A 36 2.01 13.00 -10.57
CA HIS A 36 1.31 12.12 -11.53
C HIS A 36 1.48 10.64 -11.20
N THR A 37 2.67 10.23 -10.75
CA THR A 37 2.90 8.82 -10.39
C THR A 37 2.12 8.44 -9.15
N CYS A 38 2.15 9.25 -8.10
CA CYS A 38 1.38 9.02 -6.88
C CYS A 38 -0.13 8.93 -7.16
N GLN A 39 -0.70 9.82 -7.98
CA GLN A 39 -2.13 9.74 -8.32
C GLN A 39 -2.49 8.45 -9.06
N ARG A 40 -1.63 7.98 -9.97
CA ARG A 40 -1.81 6.69 -10.64
C ARG A 40 -1.74 5.52 -9.66
N LEU A 41 -0.77 5.53 -8.75
CA LEU A 41 -0.59 4.47 -7.75
C LEU A 41 -1.73 4.47 -6.72
N ALA A 42 -2.24 5.64 -6.35
CA ALA A 42 -3.42 5.77 -5.50
C ALA A 42 -4.65 5.10 -6.14
N GLY A 43 -4.87 5.31 -7.44
CA GLY A 43 -5.93 4.63 -8.20
C GLY A 43 -5.75 3.12 -8.23
N GLN A 44 -4.51 2.64 -8.34
CA GLN A 44 -4.18 1.22 -8.31
C GLN A 44 -4.51 0.58 -6.94
N CYS A 45 -4.11 1.22 -5.84
CA CYS A 45 -4.42 0.76 -4.48
C CYS A 45 -5.93 0.71 -4.21
N ARG A 46 -6.69 1.71 -4.66
CA ARG A 46 -8.17 1.69 -4.57
C ARG A 46 -8.75 0.54 -5.38
N GLY A 47 -8.26 0.30 -6.60
CA GLY A 47 -8.67 -0.85 -7.41
C GLY A 47 -8.32 -2.20 -6.76
N HIS A 48 -7.21 -2.29 -6.02
CA HIS A 48 -6.88 -3.47 -5.22
C HIS A 48 -7.89 -3.70 -4.09
N ALA A 49 -8.26 -2.63 -3.36
CA ALA A 49 -9.26 -2.71 -2.30
C ALA A 49 -10.63 -3.15 -2.86
N GLU A 50 -11.07 -2.60 -3.98
CA GLU A 50 -12.32 -3.00 -4.65
C GLU A 50 -12.33 -4.50 -5.02
N LYS A 51 -11.21 -5.02 -5.54
CA LYS A 51 -11.07 -6.45 -5.87
C LYS A 51 -11.11 -7.35 -4.62
N LEU A 52 -10.69 -6.86 -3.46
CA LEU A 52 -10.71 -7.62 -2.19
C LEU A 52 -12.09 -7.68 -1.55
N ALA A 53 -12.94 -6.67 -1.76
CA ALA A 53 -14.21 -6.52 -1.05
C ALA A 53 -15.14 -7.75 -1.15
N PRO A 54 -15.31 -8.42 -2.31
CA PRO A 54 -16.14 -9.62 -2.41
C PRO A 54 -15.63 -10.78 -1.54
N PHE A 55 -14.31 -10.95 -1.45
CA PHE A 55 -13.69 -12.01 -0.65
C PHE A 55 -13.79 -11.70 0.84
N ALA A 56 -13.55 -10.44 1.22
CA ALA A 56 -13.72 -10.01 2.60
C ALA A 56 -15.16 -10.25 3.07
N HIS A 57 -16.16 -9.96 2.24
CA HIS A 57 -17.56 -10.25 2.54
C HIS A 57 -17.83 -11.75 2.66
N ARG A 58 -17.43 -12.53 1.64
CA ARG A 58 -17.62 -14.00 1.61
C ARG A 58 -17.02 -14.70 2.82
N TYR A 59 -15.80 -14.34 3.22
CA TYR A 59 -15.13 -14.98 4.35
C TYR A 59 -15.58 -14.42 5.72
N ALA A 60 -16.14 -13.21 5.77
CA ALA A 60 -16.63 -12.59 7.01
C ALA A 60 -17.90 -13.27 7.56
N GLU A 61 -18.71 -13.91 6.71
CA GLU A 61 -19.86 -14.71 7.15
C GLU A 61 -19.45 -15.83 8.13
N ASP A 62 -18.20 -16.32 8.04
CA ASP A 62 -17.63 -17.38 8.86
C ASP A 62 -16.67 -16.89 9.98
N ALA A 63 -16.63 -15.57 10.26
CA ALA A 63 -15.63 -14.97 11.15
C ALA A 63 -16.20 -14.56 12.53
N PRO A 64 -15.58 -14.98 13.65
CA PRO A 64 -15.91 -14.41 14.96
C PRO A 64 -15.46 -12.94 15.03
N ALA A 65 -16.22 -12.12 15.76
CA ALA A 65 -15.89 -10.71 16.00
C ALA A 65 -14.62 -10.61 16.86
N GLU A 66 -13.52 -10.09 16.29
CA GLU A 66 -12.29 -9.77 17.02
C GLU A 66 -12.14 -8.25 17.21
N PRO A 67 -11.43 -7.81 18.27
CA PRO A 67 -11.25 -6.39 18.56
C PRO A 67 -10.47 -5.69 17.44
N ASP A 68 -10.89 -4.47 17.09
CA ASP A 68 -10.39 -3.58 16.02
C ASP A 68 -8.92 -3.09 16.19
N ARG A 69 -8.05 -3.84 16.85
CA ARG A 69 -6.74 -3.34 17.31
C ARG A 69 -5.57 -3.92 16.54
N LEU A 70 -5.34 -3.34 15.37
CA LEU A 70 -3.99 -2.98 14.95
C LEU A 70 -4.06 -1.73 14.06
N HIS A 71 -4.07 -0.55 14.69
CA HIS A 71 -3.82 0.71 13.99
C HIS A 71 -2.31 0.88 13.84
N SER A 72 -1.73 0.35 12.76
CA SER A 72 -0.40 0.78 12.30
C SER A 72 -0.53 2.22 11.80
N GLN A 73 -0.18 3.21 12.65
CA GLN A 73 0.01 4.59 12.20
C GLN A 73 1.41 4.70 11.59
N LEU A 74 1.57 4.23 10.35
CA LEU A 74 2.83 4.37 9.60
C LEU A 74 2.99 5.75 8.97
N PHE A 75 1.89 6.49 8.81
CA PHE A 75 1.88 7.81 8.20
C PHE A 75 1.38 8.86 9.20
N SER A 76 2.15 9.95 9.33
CA SER A 76 1.89 11.05 10.28
C SER A 76 1.65 12.40 9.59
N GLY A 77 1.40 12.40 8.28
CA GLY A 77 1.23 13.59 7.45
C GLY A 77 2.45 13.89 6.58
N THR A 78 2.24 14.75 5.58
CA THR A 78 3.28 15.17 4.61
C THR A 78 4.27 16.18 5.18
N ARG A 79 5.47 16.20 4.61
CA ARG A 79 6.56 17.11 4.97
C ARG A 79 7.00 17.92 3.75
N SER A 80 7.56 19.10 3.97
CA SER A 80 7.96 20.01 2.88
C SER A 80 9.45 19.90 2.52
N GLY A 81 9.78 20.24 1.27
CA GLY A 81 11.15 20.32 0.76
C GLY A 81 11.78 18.95 0.47
N GLY A 82 13.00 18.95 -0.09
CA GLY A 82 13.65 17.72 -0.58
C GLY A 82 13.86 16.64 0.50
N LEU A 83 14.21 17.02 1.73
CA LEU A 83 14.28 16.08 2.86
C LEU A 83 12.89 15.57 3.26
N GLY A 84 11.87 16.43 3.19
CA GLY A 84 10.47 16.07 3.43
C GLY A 84 10.00 15.01 2.44
N LEU A 85 10.22 15.24 1.13
CA LEU A 85 9.92 14.27 0.09
C LEU A 85 10.60 12.92 0.34
N LEU A 86 11.89 12.93 0.67
CA LEU A 86 12.63 11.69 0.92
C LEU A 86 12.02 10.89 2.08
N ARG A 87 11.59 11.57 3.15
CA ARG A 87 10.93 10.94 4.31
C ARG A 87 9.53 10.44 3.95
N ASP A 88 8.77 11.20 3.18
CA ASP A 88 7.43 10.81 2.74
C ASP A 88 7.47 9.59 1.80
N LEU A 89 8.45 9.52 0.90
CA LEU A 89 8.69 8.33 0.06
C LEU A 89 9.10 7.10 0.88
N GLN A 90 9.81 7.28 2.01
CA GLN A 90 10.13 6.19 2.94
C GLN A 90 8.87 5.68 3.65
N ASP A 91 8.00 6.58 4.10
CA ASP A 91 6.73 6.21 4.74
C ASP A 91 5.84 5.42 3.75
N LEU A 92 5.73 5.87 2.49
CA LEU A 92 5.03 5.10 1.43
C LEU A 92 5.65 3.73 1.18
N TYR A 93 6.98 3.63 1.20
CA TYR A 93 7.66 2.34 1.01
C TYR A 93 7.33 1.35 2.11
N LEU A 94 7.26 1.80 3.36
CA LEU A 94 6.90 0.94 4.50
C LEU A 94 5.45 0.48 4.42
N MET A 95 4.52 1.39 4.07
CA MET A 95 3.11 1.03 3.88
C MET A 95 2.88 0.07 2.71
N ALA A 96 3.59 0.26 1.59
CA ALA A 96 3.54 -0.65 0.46
C ALA A 96 4.14 -2.03 0.81
N ALA A 97 5.19 -2.07 1.63
CA ALA A 97 5.79 -3.33 2.08
C ALA A 97 4.88 -4.10 3.04
N GLU A 98 4.11 -3.41 3.89
CA GLU A 98 3.05 -4.03 4.70
C GLU A 98 1.99 -4.69 3.81
N CYS A 99 1.57 -4.02 2.73
CA CYS A 99 0.63 -4.58 1.76
C CYS A 99 1.21 -5.80 1.03
N ASP A 100 2.48 -5.74 0.59
CA ASP A 100 3.19 -6.82 -0.08
C ASP A 100 3.26 -8.10 0.78
N ILE A 101 3.66 -7.96 2.05
CA ILE A 101 3.68 -9.08 3.00
C ILE A 101 2.26 -9.62 3.22
N SER A 102 1.27 -8.75 3.33
CA SER A 102 -0.13 -9.14 3.51
C SER A 102 -0.66 -9.91 2.31
N TRP A 103 -0.31 -9.53 1.08
CA TRP A 103 -0.62 -10.30 -0.12
C TRP A 103 -0.03 -11.70 -0.08
N ALA A 104 1.24 -11.83 0.28
CA ALA A 104 1.91 -13.13 0.35
C ALA A 104 1.21 -14.07 1.36
N VAL A 105 0.87 -13.56 2.55
CA VAL A 105 0.16 -14.34 3.59
C VAL A 105 -1.25 -14.73 3.14
N VAL A 106 -2.02 -13.80 2.56
CA VAL A 106 -3.35 -14.09 2.01
C VAL A 106 -3.26 -15.09 0.85
N GLY A 107 -2.22 -15.01 0.02
CA GLY A 107 -1.98 -15.95 -1.07
C GLY A 107 -1.76 -17.39 -0.59
N GLN A 108 -0.99 -17.58 0.49
CA GLN A 108 -0.83 -18.90 1.09
C GLN A 108 -2.15 -19.44 1.66
N ALA A 109 -2.94 -18.58 2.31
CA ALA A 109 -4.24 -18.96 2.84
C ALA A 109 -5.23 -19.34 1.72
N ALA A 110 -5.26 -18.56 0.62
CA ALA A 110 -6.08 -18.85 -0.56
C ALA A 110 -5.69 -20.21 -1.19
N TYR A 111 -4.39 -20.48 -1.30
CA TYR A 111 -3.89 -21.77 -1.78
C TYR A 111 -4.35 -22.93 -0.89
N GLY A 112 -4.20 -22.80 0.43
CA GLY A 112 -4.65 -23.80 1.40
C GLY A 112 -6.17 -24.03 1.37
N ALA A 113 -6.95 -22.96 1.14
CA ALA A 113 -8.41 -23.01 0.99
C ALA A 113 -8.88 -23.49 -0.39
N ARG A 114 -7.96 -23.68 -1.36
CA ARG A 114 -8.26 -23.99 -2.77
C ARG A 114 -9.18 -22.95 -3.42
N ASP A 115 -9.03 -21.70 -3.04
CA ASP A 115 -9.79 -20.57 -3.59
C ASP A 115 -9.03 -19.97 -4.78
N GLU A 116 -9.29 -20.52 -5.97
CA GLU A 116 -8.60 -20.14 -7.21
C GLU A 116 -8.86 -18.67 -7.60
N ASP A 117 -10.06 -18.16 -7.34
CA ASP A 117 -10.44 -16.78 -7.63
C ASP A 117 -9.65 -15.80 -6.77
N LEU A 118 -9.56 -16.05 -5.45
CA LEU A 118 -8.76 -15.20 -4.56
C LEU A 118 -7.27 -15.29 -4.93
N LEU A 119 -6.78 -16.49 -5.25
CA LEU A 119 -5.38 -16.67 -5.63
C LEU A 119 -5.02 -15.90 -6.90
N ALA A 120 -5.93 -15.81 -7.88
CA ALA A 120 -5.74 -15.00 -9.09
C ALA A 120 -5.66 -13.49 -8.76
N VAL A 121 -6.54 -13.00 -7.89
CA VAL A 121 -6.52 -11.60 -7.43
C VAL A 121 -5.23 -11.27 -6.68
N VAL A 122 -4.82 -12.14 -5.75
CA VAL A 122 -3.57 -11.97 -4.99
C VAL A 122 -2.38 -11.86 -5.93
N LYS A 123 -2.20 -12.79 -6.86
CA LYS A 123 -1.06 -12.80 -7.79
C LYS A 123 -0.97 -11.52 -8.62
N SER A 124 -2.10 -11.04 -9.14
CA SER A 124 -2.13 -9.80 -9.91
C SER A 124 -1.79 -8.58 -9.06
N CYS A 125 -2.37 -8.46 -7.87
CA CYS A 125 -2.18 -7.28 -7.01
C CYS A 125 -0.80 -7.27 -6.34
N GLU A 126 -0.25 -8.44 -6.01
CA GLU A 126 1.12 -8.61 -5.49
C GLU A 126 2.15 -8.15 -6.53
N GLN A 127 2.02 -8.58 -7.79
CA GLN A 127 2.92 -8.15 -8.87
C GLN A 127 2.88 -6.63 -9.07
N GLU A 128 1.70 -6.04 -9.02
CA GLU A 128 1.50 -4.60 -9.10
C GLU A 128 2.15 -3.87 -7.91
N THR A 129 1.97 -4.38 -6.69
CA THR A 129 2.58 -3.84 -5.45
C THR A 129 4.11 -3.91 -5.51
N ALA A 130 4.67 -5.00 -6.04
CA ALA A 130 6.12 -5.14 -6.24
C ALA A 130 6.68 -4.07 -7.21
N ILE A 131 5.91 -3.68 -8.23
CA ILE A 131 6.29 -2.58 -9.13
C ILE A 131 6.28 -1.23 -8.38
N GLN A 132 5.30 -0.99 -7.51
CA GLN A 132 5.25 0.21 -6.66
C GLN A 132 6.49 0.31 -5.76
N LEU A 133 6.83 -0.78 -5.06
CA LEU A 133 8.02 -0.85 -4.21
C LEU A 133 9.31 -0.56 -4.98
N LYS A 134 9.44 -1.11 -6.19
CA LYS A 134 10.59 -0.85 -7.07
C LYS A 134 10.67 0.62 -7.45
N TRP A 135 9.55 1.23 -7.81
CA TRP A 135 9.50 2.65 -8.16
C TRP A 135 9.87 3.54 -6.96
N LEU A 136 9.27 3.33 -5.79
CA LEU A 136 9.56 4.07 -4.56
C LEU A 136 11.06 4.02 -4.22
N ARG A 137 11.65 2.81 -4.24
CA ARG A 137 13.09 2.64 -3.99
C ARG A 137 13.95 3.36 -5.02
N THR A 138 13.57 3.33 -6.29
CA THR A 138 14.29 4.03 -7.36
C THR A 138 14.22 5.54 -7.17
N ARG A 139 13.03 6.07 -6.84
CA ARG A 139 12.84 7.50 -6.67
C ARG A 139 13.52 8.07 -5.43
N MET A 140 13.52 7.32 -4.33
CA MET A 140 14.32 7.67 -3.14
C MET A 140 15.81 7.79 -3.46
N LYS A 141 16.37 6.86 -4.25
CA LYS A 141 17.78 6.93 -4.69
C LYS A 141 18.07 8.17 -5.53
N GLN A 142 17.12 8.60 -6.34
CA GLN A 142 17.25 9.82 -7.17
C GLN A 142 17.18 11.09 -6.34
N ALA A 143 16.31 11.15 -5.32
CA ALA A 143 16.16 12.33 -4.46
C ALA A 143 17.29 12.48 -3.43
N ALA A 144 17.89 11.36 -2.99
CA ALA A 144 18.81 11.35 -1.86
C ALA A 144 20.02 12.29 -1.98
N PRO A 145 20.75 12.39 -3.11
CA PRO A 145 21.91 13.28 -3.19
C PRO A 145 21.55 14.74 -2.96
N GLN A 146 20.50 15.24 -3.61
CA GLN A 146 20.04 16.62 -3.48
C GLN A 146 19.48 16.88 -2.07
N ALA A 147 18.64 15.96 -1.58
CA ALA A 147 18.00 16.10 -0.27
C ALA A 147 18.96 16.01 0.92
N LEU A 148 20.06 15.24 0.80
CA LEU A 148 20.96 14.97 1.93
C LEU A 148 22.27 15.76 1.89
N VAL A 149 22.70 16.25 0.72
CA VAL A 149 23.99 16.93 0.56
C VAL A 149 23.83 18.38 0.15
N ALA A 150 22.83 18.71 -0.66
CA ALA A 150 22.62 20.05 -1.21
C ALA A 150 21.52 20.85 -0.49
N ALA A 151 20.96 20.32 0.60
CA ALA A 151 19.97 21.03 1.41
C ALA A 151 20.68 22.11 2.26
N GLU A 152 20.66 23.35 1.76
CA GLU A 152 20.88 24.57 2.54
C GLU A 152 19.54 25.19 2.96
#